data_AF-A0A0B1SQS4-F1
#
_entry.id   AF-A0A0B1SQS4-F1
#
_cell.length_a   1.000
_cell.length_b   1.000
_cell.length_c   1.000
_cell.angle_alpha   90.00
_cell.angle_beta   90.00
_cell.angle_gamma   90.00
#
_symmetry.space_group_name_H-M   'P 1'
#
loop_
_entity.id
_entity.type
_entity.pdbx_description
1 polymer ?
#
loop_
_entity_poly.entity_id
_entity_poly.type
_entity_poly.pdbx_seq_one_letter_code
_entity_poly.pdbx_strand_id
1 'polypeptide(L)' 'MTGRGKGGKAKTGGKAKSRSSRAGLQFPVGRLHRMLRKGNYAT' A
#
# COMPACT_ATOMS: atom_id res chain seq x y z
N MET A 1 -1.36 -21.65 -7.00
CA MET A 1 -1.40 -20.33 -7.69
C MET A 1 -0.39 -19.40 -7.02
N THR A 2 0.70 -19.13 -7.75
CA THR A 2 1.71 -18.06 -7.63
C THR A 2 2.33 -17.73 -6.27
N GLY A 3 3.66 -17.87 -6.22
CA GLY A 3 4.51 -17.65 -5.06
C GLY A 3 4.37 -16.27 -4.43
N ARG A 4 4.61 -16.26 -3.12
CA ARG A 4 4.81 -15.07 -2.29
C ARG A 4 6.04 -14.31 -2.80
N GLY A 5 5.85 -13.51 -3.84
CA GLY A 5 6.88 -12.61 -4.38
C GLY A 5 7.49 -11.79 -3.24
N LYS A 6 8.81 -11.62 -3.28
CA LYS A 6 9.64 -10.90 -2.30
C LYS A 6 9.00 -9.56 -1.90
N GLY A 7 8.21 -9.60 -0.83
CA GLY A 7 7.56 -8.45 -0.18
C GLY A 7 7.14 -8.75 1.26
N GLY A 8 7.50 -9.92 1.77
CA GLY A 8 7.38 -10.29 3.17
C GLY A 8 8.51 -9.66 3.99
N LYS A 9 8.46 -8.35 4.19
CA LYS A 9 9.09 -7.75 5.36
C LYS A 9 8.00 -6.98 6.09
N ALA A 10 7.46 -7.62 7.13
CA ALA A 10 6.92 -6.90 8.26
C ALA A 10 7.93 -5.81 8.58
N LYS A 11 7.51 -4.54 8.53
CA LYS A 11 8.39 -3.40 8.80
C LYS A 11 8.56 -3.25 10.30
N THR A 12 9.13 -4.26 10.92
CA THR A 12 9.57 -4.29 12.32
C THR A 12 11.00 -3.77 12.39
N GLY A 13 11.21 -2.48 12.11
CA GLY A 13 12.55 -1.90 12.30
C GLY A 13 12.80 -0.50 11.72
N GLY A 14 11.90 0.06 10.92
CA GLY A 14 12.07 1.43 10.41
C GLY A 14 10.78 1.98 9.80
N LYS A 15 10.50 3.27 10.01
CA LYS A 15 9.30 3.93 9.46
C LYS A 15 9.30 3.79 7.94
N ALA A 16 8.37 2.98 7.45
CA ALA A 16 8.08 2.86 6.03
C ALA A 16 7.77 4.23 5.45
N LYS A 17 8.48 4.67 4.39
CA LYS A 17 7.98 5.82 3.62
C LYS A 17 6.58 5.49 3.11
N SER A 18 5.59 6.31 3.48
CA SER A 18 4.17 6.09 3.18
C SER A 18 3.91 6.21 1.67
N ARG A 19 2.84 5.59 1.17
CA ARG A 19 2.47 5.73 -0.25
C ARG A 19 2.18 7.18 -0.63
N SER A 20 1.55 7.95 0.25
CA SER A 20 1.33 9.40 0.06
C SER A 20 2.63 10.18 -0.07
N SER A 21 3.60 9.95 0.82
CA SER A 21 4.90 10.66 0.78
C SER A 21 5.79 10.26 -0.39
N ARG A 22 5.57 9.09 -1.01
CA ARG A 22 6.21 8.72 -2.28
C ARG A 22 5.57 9.40 -3.48
N ALA A 23 4.25 9.58 -3.43
CA ALA A 23 3.49 10.23 -4.50
C ALA A 23 3.50 11.76 -4.42
N GLY A 24 3.96 12.35 -3.31
CA GLY A 24 3.93 13.80 -3.10
C GLY A 24 2.52 14.35 -2.87
N LEU A 25 1.59 13.51 -2.41
CA LEU A 25 0.19 13.87 -2.27
C LEU A 25 -0.19 14.09 -0.81
N GLN A 26 -1.03 15.10 -0.57
CA GLN A 26 -1.53 15.44 0.78
C GLN A 26 -2.56 14.43 1.29
N PHE A 27 -3.34 13.83 0.41
CA PHE A 27 -4.40 12.92 0.80
C PHE A 27 -3.90 11.47 1.03
N PRO A 28 -4.64 10.65 1.80
CA PRO A 28 -4.19 9.33 2.20
C PRO A 28 -4.39 8.28 1.10
N VAL A 29 -3.49 8.25 0.11
CA VAL A 29 -3.38 7.25 -0.97
C VAL A 29 -3.46 5.82 -0.42
N GLY A 30 -2.89 5.62 0.77
CA GLY A 30 -2.97 4.40 1.57
C GLY A 30 -4.37 3.79 1.67
N ARG A 31 -5.30 4.67 2.09
CA ARG A 31 -6.69 4.38 2.43
C ARG A 31 -7.57 4.29 1.19
N LEU A 32 -7.39 5.21 0.25
CA LEU A 32 -8.14 5.21 -1.02
C LEU A 32 -7.94 3.89 -1.77
N HIS A 33 -6.69 3.44 -1.89
CA HIS A 33 -6.37 2.14 -2.48
C HIS A 33 -7.10 0.96 -1.80
N ARG A 34 -7.25 0.99 -0.46
CA ARG A 34 -8.01 -0.05 0.26
C ARG A 34 -9.50 0.03 -0.05
N MET A 35 -10.07 1.23 -0.09
CA MET A 35 -11.49 1.44 -0.39
C MET A 35 -11.83 1.01 -1.82
N LEU A 36 -10.97 1.33 -2.80
CA LEU A 36 -11.17 0.92 -4.19
C LEU A 36 -11.13 -0.59 -4.37
N ARG A 37 -10.18 -1.28 -3.71
CA ARG A 37 -10.14 -2.76 -3.71
C ARG A 37 -11.35 -3.39 -3.02
N LYS A 38 -11.77 -2.82 -1.88
CA LYS A 38 -12.93 -3.33 -1.14
C LYS A 38 -14.24 -3.12 -1.91
N GLY A 39 -14.34 -2.04 -2.67
CA GLY A 39 -15.49 -1.75 -3.53
C GLY A 39 -15.46 -2.41 -4.91
N ASN A 40 -14.47 -3.27 -5.18
CA ASN A 40 -14.28 -3.95 -6.46
C ASN A 40 -14.16 -3.00 -7.66
N TYR A 41 -13.67 -1.79 -7.43
CA TYR A 41 -13.50 -0.76 -8.46
C TYR A 41 -12.11 -0.76 -9.10
N ALA A 42 -11.11 -1.29 -8.40
CA ALA A 42 -9.74 -1.38 -8.89
C ALA A 42 -9.01 -2.57 -8.25
N THR A 43 -8.08 -3.18 -9.00
CA THR A 43 -7.30 -4.35 -8.59
C THR A 43 -5.94 -4.00 -7.98
#